data_AF-A0AAV4LE87-F1
#
_entry.id   AF-A0AAV4LE87-F1
#
_cell.length_a   1.000
_cell.length_b   1.000
_cell.length_c   1.000
_cell.angle_alpha   90.00
_cell.angle_beta   90.00
_cell.angle_gamma   90.00
#
_symmetry.space_group_name_H-M   'P 1'
#
loop_
_entity.id
_entity.type
_entity.pdbx_description
1 polymer ?
#
loop_
_entity_poly.entity_id
_entity_poly.type
_entity_poly.pdbx_seq_one_letter_code
_entity_poly.pdbx_strand_id
1 'polypeptide(L)'
;MDYLTFLIDQKYIEKAEAELDIYDFPSWIDLREKLDSAIGQDALKSNKMLETKQWISLLERKYKELSTSLVYCLAYHYYSVDNSLYCKNPSDPFYEPHLSFFLDTAAGRAFSLIEKLGQMLNVYLELGLSEGKGMGAKQVSFKEVIKKLDISYKEKLAELEKAVEDFEELRHKHTHRFNPEHSRWKVNQSDQGKLNNEEKLVVFFGLDENKLPIVPYKQIQVYKNFQVKLYKALKNIFSKMKAEL
;
A
#
# COMPACT_ATOMS: atom_id res chain seq x y z
N MET A 1 -9.33 -25.94 -11.48
CA MET A 1 -8.59 -24.76 -10.99
C MET A 1 -7.23 -24.84 -11.63
N ASP A 2 -7.06 -24.16 -12.75
CA ASP A 2 -5.77 -24.06 -13.41
C ASP A 2 -4.86 -23.24 -12.51
N TYR A 3 -3.74 -23.83 -12.08
CA TYR A 3 -2.71 -23.10 -11.36
C TYR A 3 -2.20 -22.03 -12.31
N LEU A 4 -2.43 -20.76 -11.96
CA LEU A 4 -1.87 -19.62 -12.66
C LEU A 4 -0.36 -19.77 -12.69
N THR A 5 0.16 -20.28 -13.80
CA THR A 5 1.58 -20.44 -14.00
C THR A 5 2.09 -19.09 -14.48
N PHE A 6 2.48 -18.23 -13.53
CA PHE A 6 3.04 -16.90 -13.79
C PHE A 6 4.48 -17.03 -14.30
N LEU A 7 4.67 -17.66 -15.46
CA LEU A 7 5.96 -17.67 -16.15
C LEU A 7 6.14 -16.31 -16.84
N ILE A 8 6.77 -15.39 -16.12
CA ILE A 8 7.28 -14.14 -16.69
C ILE A 8 8.78 -14.34 -16.93
N ASP A 9 9.26 -14.00 -18.13
CA ASP A 9 10.69 -14.03 -18.43
C ASP A 9 11.47 -13.15 -17.43
N GLN A 10 12.63 -13.63 -16.97
CA GLN A 10 13.51 -12.92 -16.04
C GLN A 10 13.83 -11.48 -16.48
N LYS A 11 13.93 -11.24 -17.80
CA LYS A 11 14.19 -9.90 -18.38
C LYS A 11 13.17 -8.84 -17.94
N TYR A 12 11.89 -9.21 -17.76
CA TYR A 12 10.85 -8.27 -17.32
C TYR A 12 10.94 -7.97 -15.83
N ILE A 13 11.38 -8.95 -15.04
CA ILE A 13 11.64 -8.80 -13.60
C ILE A 13 12.81 -7.84 -13.41
N GLU A 14 13.93 -8.06 -14.09
CA GLU A 14 15.12 -7.19 -14.04
C GLU A 14 14.80 -5.75 -14.47
N LYS A 15 14.01 -5.60 -15.55
CA LYS A 15 13.53 -4.28 -16.00
C LYS A 15 12.67 -3.60 -14.92
N ALA A 16 11.76 -4.35 -14.28
CA ALA A 16 10.88 -3.82 -13.24
C ALA A 16 11.65 -3.43 -11.97
N GLU A 17 12.62 -4.25 -11.55
CA GLU A 17 13.50 -3.93 -10.41
C GLU A 17 14.29 -2.64 -10.67
N ALA A 18 14.88 -2.51 -11.87
CA ALA A 18 15.62 -1.33 -12.27
C ALA A 18 14.76 -0.05 -12.31
N GLU A 19 13.51 -0.14 -12.79
CA GLU A 19 12.62 1.03 -12.84
C GLU A 19 12.03 1.38 -11.46
N LEU A 20 11.69 0.37 -10.66
CA LEU A 20 11.10 0.61 -9.35
C LEU A 20 12.11 1.16 -8.36
N ASP A 21 13.41 0.86 -8.49
CA ASP A 21 14.47 1.38 -7.61
C ASP A 21 14.05 1.27 -6.13
N ILE A 22 13.59 0.06 -5.75
CA ILE A 22 13.02 -0.19 -4.43
C ILE A 22 14.14 -0.24 -3.41
N TYR A 23 14.01 0.58 -2.36
CA TYR A 23 14.90 0.54 -1.22
C TYR A 23 14.82 -0.81 -0.51
N ASP A 24 15.98 -1.39 -0.18
CA ASP A 24 16.02 -2.51 0.75
C ASP A 24 15.47 -2.11 2.13
N PHE A 25 15.00 -3.09 2.90
CA PHE A 25 14.58 -2.85 4.27
C PHE A 25 15.73 -2.19 5.06
N PRO A 26 15.48 -1.13 5.87
CA PRO A 26 16.55 -0.46 6.59
C PRO A 26 17.34 -1.44 7.46
N SER A 27 18.67 -1.43 7.31
CA SER A 27 19.53 -2.24 8.18
C SER A 27 19.27 -1.86 9.64
N TRP A 28 19.08 -2.90 10.46
CA TRP A 28 18.81 -2.77 11.88
C TRP A 28 19.82 -3.58 12.71
N ILE A 29 20.99 -3.90 12.14
CA ILE A 29 22.05 -4.68 12.80
C ILE A 29 22.49 -4.01 14.10
N ASP A 30 22.83 -2.73 14.07
CA ASP A 30 23.23 -1.99 15.28
C ASP A 30 22.12 -1.94 16.33
N LEU A 31 20.86 -1.81 15.89
CA LEU A 31 19.72 -1.82 16.80
C LEU A 31 19.55 -3.21 17.41
N ARG A 32 19.72 -4.27 16.62
CA ARG A 32 19.68 -5.65 17.08
C ARG A 32 20.71 -5.91 18.18
N GLU A 33 21.96 -5.46 18.00
CA GLU A 33 23.02 -5.61 19.00
C GLU A 33 22.69 -4.91 20.32
N LYS A 34 22.10 -3.71 20.24
CA LYS A 34 21.62 -2.99 21.43
C LYS A 34 20.46 -3.69 22.12
N LEU A 35 19.48 -4.18 21.35
CA LEU A 35 18.38 -4.98 21.87
C LEU A 35 18.90 -6.25 22.55
N ASP A 36 19.88 -6.91 21.94
CA ASP A 36 20.54 -8.11 22.51
C ASP A 36 21.27 -7.81 23.81
N SER A 37 21.97 -6.67 23.89
CA SER A 37 22.66 -6.24 25.10
C SER A 37 21.71 -5.87 26.26
N ALA A 38 20.48 -5.47 25.92
CA ALA A 38 19.45 -5.14 26.90
C ALA A 38 18.70 -6.38 27.44
N ILE A 39 18.86 -7.55 26.82
CA ILE A 39 18.30 -8.83 27.28
C ILE A 39 19.16 -9.37 28.44
N GLY A 40 18.52 -9.88 29.49
CA GLY A 40 19.18 -10.46 30.67
C GLY A 40 19.34 -9.51 31.86
N GLN A 41 18.99 -8.23 31.70
CA GLN A 41 19.03 -7.25 32.80
C GLN A 41 17.81 -7.37 33.74
N ASP A 42 16.63 -7.58 33.17
CA ASP A 42 15.36 -7.72 33.88
C ASP A 42 14.40 -8.57 33.02
N ALA A 43 13.51 -9.36 33.63
CA ALA A 43 12.63 -10.27 32.91
C ALA A 43 11.60 -9.54 32.02
N LEU A 44 10.99 -8.46 32.53
CA LEU A 44 10.02 -7.67 31.78
C LEU A 44 10.70 -6.93 30.62
N LYS A 45 11.84 -6.27 30.90
CA LYS A 45 12.66 -5.61 29.88
C LYS A 45 13.12 -6.60 28.80
N SER A 46 13.55 -7.80 29.19
CA SER A 46 14.01 -8.84 28.26
C SER A 46 12.89 -9.30 27.32
N ASN A 47 11.70 -9.56 27.85
CA ASN A 47 10.54 -9.97 27.03
C ASN A 47 10.18 -8.88 26.03
N LYS A 48 10.14 -7.61 26.46
CA LYS A 48 9.90 -6.47 25.56
C LYS A 48 10.93 -6.38 24.43
N MET A 49 12.22 -6.53 24.72
CA MET A 49 13.26 -6.47 23.68
C MET A 49 13.16 -7.66 22.71
N LEU A 50 12.87 -8.86 23.22
CA LEU A 50 12.65 -10.05 22.39
C LEU A 50 11.44 -9.89 21.46
N GLU A 51 10.30 -9.43 21.98
CA GLU A 51 9.10 -9.17 21.18
C GLU A 51 9.36 -8.08 20.14
N THR A 52 10.06 -7.01 20.52
CA THR A 52 10.46 -5.94 19.58
C THR A 52 11.29 -6.50 18.43
N LYS A 53 12.28 -7.36 18.70
CA LYS A 53 13.09 -8.02 17.66
C LYS A 53 12.24 -8.90 16.73
N GLN A 54 11.28 -9.64 17.30
CA GLN A 54 10.39 -10.50 16.52
C GLN A 54 9.51 -9.66 15.59
N TRP A 55 8.98 -8.54 16.07
CA TRP A 55 8.21 -7.60 15.26
C TRP A 55 9.04 -6.98 14.13
N ILE A 56 10.28 -6.53 14.40
CA ILE A 56 11.16 -6.00 13.36
C ILE A 56 11.47 -7.07 12.29
N SER A 57 11.76 -8.30 12.70
CA SER A 57 12.01 -9.41 11.76
C SER A 57 10.78 -9.71 10.90
N LEU A 58 9.58 -9.63 11.50
CA LEU A 58 8.32 -9.81 10.79
C LEU A 58 8.07 -8.67 9.79
N LEU A 59 8.35 -7.43 10.19
CA LEU A 59 8.30 -6.25 9.32
C LEU A 59 9.23 -6.41 8.12
N GLU A 60 10.48 -6.83 8.33
CA GLU A 60 11.44 -7.08 7.25
C GLU A 60 10.90 -8.10 6.23
N ARG A 61 10.38 -9.23 6.71
CA ARG A 61 9.79 -10.24 5.83
C ARG A 61 8.61 -9.69 5.03
N LYS A 62 7.69 -8.96 5.68
CA LYS A 62 6.53 -8.37 5.00
C LYS A 62 6.92 -7.26 4.03
N TYR A 63 8.00 -6.55 4.31
CA TYR A 63 8.53 -5.52 3.43
C TYR A 63 9.04 -6.14 2.13
N LYS A 64 9.81 -7.24 2.23
CA LYS A 64 10.26 -8.01 1.06
C LYS A 64 9.08 -8.54 0.25
N GLU A 65 8.05 -9.09 0.90
CA GLU A 65 6.83 -9.55 0.21
C GLU A 65 6.13 -8.42 -0.57
N LEU A 66 6.07 -7.20 -0.01
CA LEU A 66 5.54 -6.02 -0.72
C LEU A 66 6.43 -5.67 -1.92
N SER A 67 7.76 -5.57 -1.74
CA SER A 67 8.69 -5.29 -2.84
C SER A 67 8.52 -6.28 -3.99
N THR A 68 8.50 -7.57 -3.68
CA THR A 68 8.26 -8.64 -4.66
C THR A 68 6.92 -8.44 -5.36
N SER A 69 5.84 -8.14 -4.63
CA SER A 69 4.53 -7.92 -5.25
C SER A 69 4.54 -6.76 -6.25
N LEU A 70 5.27 -5.68 -5.96
CA LEU A 70 5.41 -4.52 -6.85
C LEU A 70 6.24 -4.85 -8.10
N VAL A 71 7.37 -5.53 -7.92
CA VAL A 71 8.23 -5.98 -9.03
C VAL A 71 7.45 -6.89 -9.97
N TYR A 72 6.78 -7.91 -9.45
CA TYR A 72 5.97 -8.82 -10.28
C TYR A 72 4.79 -8.11 -10.95
N CYS A 73 4.16 -7.14 -10.28
CA CYS A 73 3.11 -6.33 -10.88
C CYS A 73 3.61 -5.55 -12.11
N LEU A 74 4.75 -4.86 -11.98
CA LEU A 74 5.31 -4.06 -13.06
C LEU A 74 5.90 -4.94 -14.18
N ALA A 75 6.55 -6.06 -13.82
CA ALA A 75 7.04 -7.03 -14.78
C ALA A 75 5.90 -7.59 -15.62
N TYR A 76 4.77 -7.94 -14.98
CA TYR A 76 3.58 -8.40 -15.68
C TYR A 76 2.96 -7.29 -16.53
N HIS A 77 2.99 -6.04 -16.08
CA HIS A 77 2.54 -4.90 -16.88
C HIS A 77 3.34 -4.77 -18.18
N TYR A 78 4.67 -4.84 -18.13
CA TYR A 78 5.48 -4.84 -19.35
C TYR A 78 5.18 -6.03 -20.25
N TYR A 79 5.10 -7.23 -19.66
CA TYR A 79 4.76 -8.44 -20.39
C TYR A 79 3.42 -8.29 -21.13
N SER A 80 2.38 -7.78 -20.45
CA SER A 80 1.06 -7.56 -21.05
C SER A 80 1.09 -6.52 -22.16
N VAL A 81 1.87 -5.45 -22.01
CA VAL A 81 2.02 -4.41 -23.03
C VAL A 81 2.72 -4.96 -24.28
N ASP A 82 3.84 -5.68 -24.09
CA ASP A 82 4.65 -6.20 -25.20
C ASP A 82 3.95 -7.34 -25.95
N ASN A 83 3.08 -8.10 -25.27
CA ASN A 83 2.30 -9.19 -25.88
C ASN A 83 0.89 -8.77 -26.31
N SER A 84 0.58 -7.46 -26.34
CA SER A 84 -0.74 -6.93 -26.73
C SER A 84 -1.91 -7.49 -25.91
N LEU A 85 -1.65 -8.00 -24.70
CA LEU A 85 -2.68 -8.41 -23.74
C LEU A 85 -3.29 -7.20 -23.02
N TYR A 86 -2.61 -6.05 -23.09
CA TYR A 86 -3.08 -4.78 -22.54
C TYR A 86 -3.97 -4.04 -23.55
N CYS A 87 -5.27 -3.97 -23.26
CA CYS A 87 -6.24 -3.27 -24.09
C CYS A 87 -6.19 -1.75 -23.85
N LYS A 88 -5.82 -0.98 -24.89
CA LYS A 88 -5.64 0.49 -24.82
C LYS A 88 -6.92 1.30 -25.01
N ASN A 89 -8.06 0.70 -25.35
CA ASN A 89 -9.28 1.45 -25.64
C ASN A 89 -9.99 1.85 -24.33
N PRO A 90 -10.34 3.14 -24.12
CA PRO A 90 -11.13 3.58 -22.97
C PRO A 90 -12.51 2.89 -22.83
N SER A 91 -12.97 2.25 -23.91
CA SER A 91 -14.23 1.52 -24.00
C SER A 91 -14.11 0.04 -23.60
N ASP A 92 -12.89 -0.49 -23.46
CA ASP A 92 -12.68 -1.89 -23.08
C ASP A 92 -12.89 -2.09 -21.57
N PRO A 93 -13.25 -3.31 -21.13
CA PRO A 93 -13.40 -3.61 -19.71
C PRO A 93 -12.11 -3.27 -18.97
N PHE A 94 -12.22 -2.41 -17.96
CA PHE A 94 -11.06 -1.95 -17.19
C PHE A 94 -10.39 -3.07 -16.37
N TYR A 95 -11.09 -4.20 -16.18
CA TYR A 95 -10.63 -5.27 -15.31
C TYR A 95 -9.69 -6.24 -16.03
N GLU A 96 -8.40 -6.12 -15.74
CA GLU A 96 -7.41 -7.14 -16.08
C GLU A 96 -7.16 -8.05 -14.87
N PRO A 97 -7.55 -9.34 -14.92
CA PRO A 97 -7.52 -10.22 -13.75
C PRO A 97 -6.14 -10.35 -13.10
N HIS A 98 -5.07 -10.43 -13.89
CA HIS A 98 -3.72 -10.68 -13.41
C HIS A 98 -3.08 -9.43 -12.78
N LEU A 99 -3.19 -8.27 -13.43
CA LEU A 99 -2.72 -7.01 -12.85
C LEU A 99 -3.51 -6.65 -11.59
N SER A 100 -4.83 -6.81 -11.63
CA SER A 100 -5.69 -6.55 -10.46
C SER A 100 -5.29 -7.43 -9.27
N PHE A 101 -4.99 -8.72 -9.50
CA PHE A 101 -4.51 -9.63 -8.46
C PHE A 101 -3.21 -9.13 -7.78
N PHE A 102 -2.22 -8.71 -8.55
CA PHE A 102 -0.95 -8.21 -7.98
C PHE A 102 -1.14 -6.87 -7.25
N LEU A 103 -1.96 -5.97 -7.79
CA LEU A 103 -2.25 -4.67 -7.17
C LEU A 103 -3.00 -4.85 -5.84
N ASP A 104 -4.02 -5.71 -5.80
CA ASP A 104 -4.76 -6.02 -4.58
C ASP A 104 -3.88 -6.71 -3.54
N THR A 105 -3.00 -7.61 -4.00
CA THR A 105 -2.02 -8.27 -3.14
C THR A 105 -1.04 -7.25 -2.55
N ALA A 106 -0.49 -6.35 -3.37
CA ALA A 106 0.42 -5.30 -2.91
C ALA A 106 -0.27 -4.36 -1.90
N ALA A 107 -1.51 -3.96 -2.17
CA ALA A 107 -2.31 -3.17 -1.23
C ALA A 107 -2.50 -3.90 0.11
N GLY A 108 -2.89 -5.17 0.08
CA GLY A 108 -3.04 -5.99 1.27
C GLY A 108 -1.74 -6.12 2.08
N ARG A 109 -0.60 -6.29 1.41
CA ARG A 109 0.72 -6.35 2.07
C ARG A 109 1.12 -5.01 2.68
N ALA A 110 0.86 -3.89 2.00
CA ALA A 110 1.11 -2.55 2.50
C ALA A 110 0.33 -2.25 3.79
N PHE A 111 -0.97 -2.56 3.85
CA PHE A 111 -1.75 -2.44 5.09
C PHE A 111 -1.23 -3.36 6.19
N SER A 112 -0.92 -4.61 5.85
CA SER A 112 -0.37 -5.56 6.82
C SER A 112 0.94 -5.08 7.46
N LEU A 113 1.77 -4.36 6.69
CA LEU A 113 3.01 -3.73 7.18
C LEU A 113 2.74 -2.60 8.17
N ILE A 114 1.77 -1.74 7.86
CA ILE A 114 1.40 -0.61 8.73
C ILE A 114 0.87 -1.07 10.07
N GLU A 115 0.00 -2.10 10.05
CA GLU A 115 -0.51 -2.69 11.28
C GLU A 115 0.61 -3.31 12.13
N LYS A 116 1.57 -3.99 11.50
CA LYS A 116 2.74 -4.54 12.19
C LYS A 116 3.65 -3.47 12.77
N LEU A 117 3.81 -2.34 12.08
CA LEU A 117 4.55 -1.20 12.59
C LEU A 117 3.85 -0.64 13.83
N GLY A 118 2.51 -0.52 13.79
CA GLY A 118 1.70 -0.14 14.94
C GLY A 118 1.90 -1.10 16.12
N GLN A 119 1.84 -2.42 15.88
CA GLN A 119 2.06 -3.44 16.90
C GLN A 119 3.46 -3.37 17.51
N MET A 120 4.50 -3.22 16.68
CA MET A 120 5.88 -3.04 17.13
C MET A 120 6.02 -1.81 18.05
N LEU A 121 5.46 -0.67 17.66
CA LEU A 121 5.49 0.56 18.44
C LEU A 121 4.70 0.42 19.75
N ASN A 122 3.55 -0.25 19.73
CA ASN A 122 2.77 -0.53 20.92
C ASN A 122 3.56 -1.33 21.96
N VAL A 123 4.33 -2.33 21.52
CA VAL A 123 5.22 -3.14 22.38
C VAL A 123 6.41 -2.31 22.87
N TYR A 124 7.15 -1.67 21.96
CA TYR A 124 8.38 -0.96 22.32
C TYR A 124 8.12 0.28 23.20
N LEU A 125 7.00 0.96 23.00
CA LEU A 125 6.64 2.15 23.77
C LEU A 125 5.64 1.86 24.91
N GLU A 126 5.26 0.60 25.10
CA GLU A 126 4.34 0.18 26.16
C GLU A 126 3.02 0.97 26.17
N LEU A 127 2.44 1.23 24.99
CA LEU A 127 1.26 2.10 24.86
C LEU A 127 -0.03 1.48 25.45
N GLY A 128 0.03 0.20 25.85
CA GLY A 128 -1.05 -0.51 26.53
C GLY A 128 -2.31 -0.66 25.66
N LEU A 129 -2.18 -0.67 24.33
CA LEU A 129 -3.28 -1.00 23.42
C LEU A 129 -3.44 -2.53 23.37
N SER A 130 -4.67 -3.00 23.45
CA SER A 130 -4.98 -4.43 23.53
C SER A 130 -5.22 -5.00 22.14
N GLU A 131 -4.66 -6.19 21.85
CA GLU A 131 -5.08 -7.00 20.72
C GLU A 131 -6.50 -7.51 21.02
N GLY A 132 -7.50 -6.89 20.40
CA GLY A 132 -8.88 -6.95 20.87
C GLY A 132 -9.46 -8.36 20.98
N LYS A 133 -10.15 -8.63 22.10
CA LYS A 133 -11.11 -9.75 22.24
C LYS A 133 -12.48 -9.35 22.82
N GLY A 134 -12.80 -8.06 22.91
CA GLY A 134 -14.10 -7.59 23.39
C GLY A 134 -14.61 -6.36 22.64
N MET A 135 -15.94 -6.24 22.49
CA MET A 135 -16.58 -5.01 22.03
C MET A 135 -16.18 -3.86 22.96
N GLY A 136 -15.61 -2.78 22.41
CA GLY A 136 -15.21 -1.58 23.16
C GLY A 136 -13.73 -1.52 23.59
N ALA A 137 -12.93 -2.57 23.40
CA ALA A 137 -11.49 -2.48 23.60
C ALA A 137 -10.85 -1.64 22.48
N LYS A 138 -9.99 -0.67 22.84
CA LYS A 138 -9.18 0.09 21.88
C LYS A 138 -8.20 -0.88 21.21
N GLN A 139 -8.58 -1.37 20.04
CA GLN A 139 -7.78 -2.29 19.25
C GLN A 139 -6.44 -1.63 18.86
N VAL A 140 -5.37 -2.42 18.87
CA VAL A 140 -4.10 -2.00 18.25
C VAL A 140 -4.36 -1.78 16.76
N SER A 141 -4.33 -0.52 16.34
CA SER A 141 -4.28 -0.13 14.93
C SER A 141 -3.26 0.98 14.78
N PHE A 142 -2.71 1.16 13.59
CA PHE A 142 -1.73 2.23 13.37
C PHE A 142 -2.28 3.61 13.75
N LYS A 143 -3.53 3.90 13.40
CA LYS A 143 -4.20 5.16 13.77
C LYS A 143 -4.30 5.36 15.28
N GLU A 144 -4.69 4.33 16.03
CA GLU A 144 -4.78 4.42 17.49
C GLU A 144 -3.40 4.52 18.16
N VAL A 145 -2.38 3.89 17.57
CA VAL A 145 -0.98 4.03 18.01
C VAL A 145 -0.53 5.48 17.83
N ILE A 146 -0.68 6.07 16.63
CA ILE A 146 -0.26 7.45 16.36
C ILE A 146 -0.89 8.45 17.35
N LYS A 147 -2.16 8.26 17.72
CA LYS A 147 -2.85 9.12 18.72
C LYS A 147 -2.22 9.08 20.12
N LYS A 148 -1.53 7.98 20.47
CA LYS A 148 -0.87 7.79 21.76
C LYS A 148 0.62 8.09 21.76
N LEU A 149 1.23 8.27 20.59
CA LEU A 149 2.65 8.59 20.49
C LEU A 149 2.96 9.97 21.04
N ASP A 150 4.11 10.11 21.68
CA ASP A 150 4.68 11.42 21.96
C ASP A 150 5.04 12.16 20.65
N ILE A 151 5.26 13.48 20.77
CA ILE A 151 5.57 14.36 19.62
C ILE A 151 6.81 13.86 18.86
N SER A 152 7.82 13.35 19.56
CA SER A 152 9.09 12.95 18.96
C SER A 152 8.99 11.72 18.06
N TYR A 153 8.08 10.79 18.37
CA TYR A 153 7.74 9.67 17.51
C TYR A 153 6.74 10.06 16.41
N LYS A 154 5.76 10.92 16.75
CA LYS A 154 4.73 11.37 15.81
C LYS A 154 5.32 12.14 14.63
N GLU A 155 6.25 13.06 14.87
CA GLU A 155 6.94 13.81 13.80
C GLU A 155 7.69 12.89 12.83
N LYS A 156 8.25 11.78 13.31
CA LYS A 156 8.96 10.79 12.48
C LYS A 156 8.03 9.96 11.60
N LEU A 157 6.74 9.92 11.93
CA LEU A 157 5.71 9.15 11.24
C LEU A 157 4.73 10.02 10.44
N ALA A 158 4.80 11.36 10.54
CA ALA A 158 3.83 12.26 9.93
C ALA A 158 3.68 12.08 8.40
N GLU A 159 4.80 11.93 7.67
CA GLU A 159 4.73 11.67 6.22
C GLU A 159 4.09 10.31 5.89
N LEU A 160 4.33 9.31 6.74
CA LEU A 160 3.77 7.97 6.58
C LEU A 160 2.27 7.97 6.92
N GLU A 161 1.86 8.65 7.99
CA GLU A 161 0.45 8.82 8.38
C GLU A 161 -0.36 9.39 7.22
N LYS A 162 0.08 10.51 6.64
CA LYS A 162 -0.57 11.10 5.46
C LYS A 162 -0.62 10.13 4.28
N ALA A 163 0.45 9.36 4.05
CA ALA A 163 0.47 8.37 2.98
C ALA A 163 -0.52 7.23 3.21
N VAL A 164 -0.72 6.81 4.47
CA VAL A 164 -1.70 5.78 4.83
C VAL A 164 -3.12 6.29 4.56
N GLU A 165 -3.43 7.55 4.89
CA GLU A 165 -4.73 8.16 4.60
C GLU A 165 -5.03 8.18 3.10
N ASP A 166 -4.08 8.66 2.28
CA ASP A 166 -4.20 8.66 0.81
C ASP A 166 -4.43 7.24 0.27
N PHE A 167 -3.80 6.25 0.90
CA PHE A 167 -3.82 4.85 0.49
C PHE A 167 -5.11 4.11 0.88
N GLU A 168 -5.68 4.43 2.04
CA GLU A 168 -7.00 3.96 2.47
C GLU A 168 -8.09 4.39 1.51
N GLU A 169 -8.04 5.65 1.05
CA GLU A 169 -8.96 6.15 0.05
C GLU A 169 -8.85 5.37 -1.27
N LEU A 170 -7.62 5.09 -1.71
CA LEU A 170 -7.36 4.29 -2.93
C LEU A 170 -7.88 2.86 -2.79
N ARG A 171 -7.61 2.18 -1.67
CA ARG A 171 -8.13 0.84 -1.40
C ARG A 171 -9.65 0.82 -1.31
N HIS A 172 -10.26 1.82 -0.67
CA HIS A 172 -11.71 1.91 -0.54
C HIS A 172 -12.37 2.04 -1.92
N LYS A 173 -11.84 2.91 -2.79
CA LYS A 173 -12.27 3.07 -4.18
C LYS A 173 -12.15 1.75 -4.98
N HIS A 174 -11.05 1.02 -4.79
CA HIS A 174 -10.81 -0.28 -5.43
C HIS A 174 -11.74 -1.39 -4.94
N THR A 175 -11.80 -1.60 -3.63
CA THR A 175 -12.52 -2.73 -2.99
C THR A 175 -14.03 -2.59 -3.19
N HIS A 176 -14.56 -1.38 -3.08
CA HIS A 176 -16.00 -1.12 -3.17
C HIS A 176 -16.46 -0.75 -4.58
N ARG A 177 -15.59 -0.86 -5.59
CA ARG A 177 -15.89 -0.55 -7.00
C ARG A 177 -16.61 0.79 -7.17
N PHE A 178 -16.16 1.83 -6.45
CA PHE A 178 -16.81 3.14 -6.44
C PHE A 178 -16.63 3.95 -7.74
N ASN A 179 -15.99 3.37 -8.77
CA ASN A 179 -16.09 3.83 -10.15
C ASN A 179 -16.99 2.87 -10.95
N PRO A 180 -18.30 2.82 -10.68
CA PRO A 180 -19.19 2.10 -11.56
C PRO A 180 -19.02 2.64 -12.99
N GLU A 181 -18.93 1.76 -13.97
CA GLU A 181 -18.84 2.16 -15.38
C GLU A 181 -19.96 3.15 -15.77
N HIS A 182 -21.13 3.02 -15.13
CA HIS A 182 -22.26 3.94 -15.32
C HIS A 182 -21.99 5.38 -14.84
N SER A 183 -21.10 5.59 -13.87
CA SER A 183 -20.77 6.93 -13.36
C SER A 183 -19.77 7.71 -14.24
N ARG A 184 -19.14 7.02 -15.20
CA ARG A 184 -18.16 7.60 -16.13
C ARG A 184 -18.82 8.40 -17.24
N TRP A 185 -20.12 8.24 -17.46
CA TRP A 185 -20.81 8.98 -18.49
C TRP A 185 -21.15 10.39 -17.99
N LYS A 186 -20.87 11.40 -18.84
CA LYS A 186 -21.31 12.78 -18.64
C LYS A 186 -21.99 13.29 -19.91
N VAL A 187 -22.86 14.27 -19.76
CA VAL A 187 -23.35 15.04 -20.90
C VAL A 187 -22.23 15.99 -21.31
N ASN A 188 -21.68 15.81 -22.50
CA ASN A 188 -20.64 16.69 -23.06
C ASN A 188 -21.25 17.94 -23.67
N GLN A 189 -22.39 17.78 -24.35
CA GLN A 189 -23.08 18.84 -25.06
C GLN A 189 -24.57 18.50 -25.13
N SER A 190 -25.42 19.51 -25.09
CA SER A 190 -26.81 19.39 -25.50
C SER A 190 -27.13 20.48 -26.50
N ASP A 191 -27.82 20.14 -27.56
CA ASP A 191 -28.21 21.06 -28.63
C ASP A 191 -29.69 20.85 -29.01
N GLN A 192 -30.30 21.85 -29.62
CA GLN A 192 -31.66 21.71 -30.15
C GLN A 192 -31.62 21.11 -31.56
N GLY A 193 -32.22 19.93 -31.70
CA GLY A 193 -32.45 19.29 -32.98
C GLY A 193 -33.94 19.25 -33.33
N LYS A 194 -34.25 18.78 -34.55
CA LYS A 194 -35.62 18.48 -34.95
C LYS A 194 -35.76 17.00 -35.26
N LEU A 195 -36.76 16.35 -34.66
CA LEU A 195 -37.18 15.00 -34.99
C LEU A 195 -38.65 15.06 -35.37
N ASN A 196 -39.02 14.67 -36.59
CA ASN A 196 -40.39 14.74 -37.10
C ASN A 196 -41.02 16.15 -36.99
N ASN A 197 -40.28 17.21 -37.34
CA ASN A 197 -40.68 18.62 -37.23
C ASN A 197 -40.99 19.14 -35.82
N GLU A 198 -40.79 18.34 -34.77
CA GLU A 198 -40.81 18.78 -33.38
C GLU A 198 -39.40 19.12 -32.90
N GLU A 199 -39.26 20.22 -32.17
CA GLU A 199 -38.00 20.54 -31.48
C GLU A 199 -37.74 19.52 -30.37
N LYS A 200 -36.55 18.91 -30.41
CA LYS A 200 -36.10 17.94 -29.41
C LYS A 200 -34.70 18.33 -28.94
N LEU A 201 -34.43 18.08 -27.67
CA LEU A 201 -33.10 18.20 -27.12
C LEU A 201 -32.27 16.97 -27.54
N VAL A 202 -31.20 17.20 -28.29
CA VAL A 202 -30.20 16.17 -28.59
C VAL A 202 -29.12 16.27 -27.53
N VAL A 203 -28.90 15.18 -26.79
CA VAL A 203 -27.91 15.11 -25.72
C VAL A 203 -26.76 14.23 -26.20
N PHE A 204 -25.57 14.82 -26.32
CA PHE A 204 -24.35 14.09 -26.64
C PHE A 204 -23.66 13.68 -25.34
N PHE A 205 -23.59 12.37 -25.13
CA PHE A 205 -22.87 11.79 -24.00
C PHE A 205 -21.39 11.60 -24.37
N GLY A 206 -20.54 11.73 -23.37
CA GLY A 206 -19.15 11.30 -23.45
C GLY A 206 -18.64 10.83 -22.10
N LEU A 207 -17.33 10.66 -22.00
CA LEU A 207 -16.68 10.15 -20.79
C LEU A 207 -16.17 11.29 -19.91
N ASP A 208 -16.45 11.18 -18.62
CA ASP A 208 -15.85 11.98 -17.56
C ASP A 208 -14.45 11.45 -17.25
N GLU A 209 -13.45 12.06 -17.88
CA GLU A 209 -12.04 11.69 -17.73
C GLU A 209 -11.56 11.70 -16.27
N ASN A 210 -12.18 12.51 -15.40
CA ASN A 210 -11.85 12.57 -13.97
C ASN A 210 -12.37 11.37 -13.17
N LYS A 211 -13.31 10.60 -13.74
CA LYS A 211 -13.88 9.38 -13.15
C LYS A 211 -13.34 8.12 -13.81
N LEU A 212 -12.39 8.27 -14.74
CA LEU A 212 -11.68 7.13 -15.28
C LEU A 212 -10.86 6.48 -14.17
N PRO A 213 -10.87 5.15 -14.10
CA PRO A 213 -10.06 4.45 -13.13
C PRO A 213 -8.56 4.66 -13.40
N ILE A 214 -7.77 4.70 -12.32
CA ILE A 214 -6.33 4.94 -12.39
C ILE A 214 -5.68 3.75 -13.08
N VAL A 215 -4.91 3.98 -14.15
CA VAL A 215 -4.21 2.88 -14.85
C VAL A 215 -3.21 2.15 -13.93
N PRO A 216 -2.99 0.83 -14.12
CA PRO A 216 -2.11 0.01 -13.27
C PRO A 216 -0.74 0.63 -12.99
N TYR A 217 -0.08 1.18 -14.01
CA TYR A 217 1.22 1.84 -13.85
C TYR A 217 1.19 2.99 -12.82
N LYS A 218 0.17 3.85 -12.88
CA LYS A 218 0.00 4.96 -11.92
C LYS A 218 -0.25 4.44 -10.50
N GLN A 219 -0.98 3.33 -10.35
CA GLN A 219 -1.17 2.70 -9.04
C GLN A 219 0.14 2.14 -8.48
N ILE A 220 0.95 1.48 -9.31
CA ILE A 220 2.30 1.00 -8.95
C ILE A 220 3.15 2.15 -8.41
N GLN A 221 3.13 3.32 -9.06
CA GLN A 221 3.84 4.51 -8.57
C GLN A 221 3.34 5.00 -7.20
N VAL A 222 2.04 4.91 -6.91
CA VAL A 222 1.50 5.21 -5.58
C VAL A 222 2.03 4.22 -4.53
N TYR A 223 2.02 2.91 -4.83
CA TYR A 223 2.55 1.89 -3.92
C TYR A 223 4.06 2.08 -3.68
N LYS A 224 4.84 2.40 -4.72
CA LYS A 224 6.27 2.73 -4.61
C LYS A 224 6.48 3.93 -3.69
N ASN A 225 5.75 5.03 -3.92
CA ASN A 225 5.86 6.24 -3.08
C ASN A 225 5.52 5.96 -1.61
N PHE A 226 4.50 5.13 -1.36
CA PHE A 226 4.18 4.66 -0.03
C PHE A 226 5.34 3.87 0.61
N GLN A 227 5.94 2.95 -0.13
CA GLN A 227 7.08 2.16 0.33
C GLN A 227 8.30 3.02 0.68
N VAL A 228 8.58 4.07 -0.10
CA VAL A 228 9.64 5.05 0.19
C VAL A 228 9.39 5.76 1.52
N LYS A 229 8.16 6.21 1.77
CA LYS A 229 7.79 6.86 3.03
C LYS A 229 7.89 5.88 4.21
N LEU A 230 7.49 4.63 4.01
CA LEU A 230 7.63 3.57 5.02
C LEU A 230 9.11 3.30 5.34
N TYR A 231 9.98 3.22 4.32
CA TYR A 231 11.43 3.07 4.51
C TYR A 231 12.00 4.21 5.37
N LYS A 232 11.68 5.47 5.04
CA LYS A 232 12.15 6.64 5.79
C LYS A 232 11.66 6.61 7.24
N ALA A 233 10.38 6.29 7.45
CA ALA A 233 9.79 6.14 8.77
C ALA A 233 10.53 5.08 9.59
N LEU A 234 10.71 3.87 9.05
CA LEU A 234 11.43 2.79 9.72
C LEU A 234 12.87 3.19 10.08
N LYS A 235 13.60 3.83 9.16
CA LYS A 235 14.95 4.33 9.43
C LYS A 235 14.98 5.33 10.59
N ASN A 236 14.04 6.26 10.61
CA ASN A 236 13.92 7.26 11.66
C ASN A 236 13.57 6.64 13.01
N ILE A 237 12.64 5.68 13.01
CA ILE A 237 12.22 4.94 14.21
C ILE A 237 13.37 4.11 14.76
N PHE A 238 14.06 3.33 13.93
CA PHE A 238 15.20 2.51 14.36
C PHE A 238 16.33 3.35 14.90
N SER A 239 16.63 4.49 14.27
CA SER A 239 17.62 5.43 14.78
C SER A 239 17.25 5.99 16.15
N LYS A 240 15.95 6.24 16.41
CA LYS A 240 15.47 6.74 17.69
C LYS A 240 15.52 5.67 18.78
N MET A 241 15.03 4.47 18.47
CA MET A 241 15.13 3.32 19.39
C MET A 241 16.60 3.05 19.76
N LYS A 242 17.50 3.11 18.76
CA LYS A 242 18.94 2.98 19.00
C LYS A 242 19.48 4.06 19.93
N ALA A 243 18.96 5.29 19.91
CA ALA A 243 19.42 6.36 20.80
C ALA A 243 18.90 6.22 22.24
N GLU A 244 17.78 5.52 22.44
CA GLU A 244 17.13 5.32 23.74
C GLU A 244 17.63 4.07 24.48
N LEU A 245 18.29 3.15 23.77
CA LEU A 245 18.93 1.93 24.30
C LEU A 245 20.43 2.15 24.57
#